data_AF-A0AAV0T254-F1
#
_entry.id   AF-A0AAV0T254-F1
#
_cell.length_a   1.000
_cell.length_b   1.000
_cell.length_c   1.000
_cell.angle_alpha   90.00
_cell.angle_beta   90.00
_cell.angle_gamma   90.00
#
_symmetry.space_group_name_H-M   'P 1'
#
loop_
_entity.id
_entity.type
_entity.pdbx_description
1 polymer ?
#
loop_
_entity_poly.entity_id
_entity_poly.type
_entity_poly.pdbx_seq_one_letter_code
_entity_poly.pdbx_strand_id
1 'polypeptide(L)'
;MAGGGKTIRNTASKQVLRATKKVTKQVTKQSRKVTSIAKPKRLKAHVQRAIKAKESKLVENTKNLLVLRGNKTNEEVNELLRDLRMIKAPYAKFMGKKNDIHVFDDENKVEFLTQKNDASLFLIGSSTKKRPNNIVFGRTFDGHILDVLEFGFSNFKAISAFKCKSKKAPGSKSGFVFTGDQWDSVEAYMKLKNILLDTFRGAVVQNVNVKGLDHVIVCTAWRETVSFRSYSIDFKKGDESHPRVELDEMGPRFDLHFRRTKFSSTDLMKAATKKPKGLASKKIKNISRDELTGDKLGRIHMDHQDVYSMQGRRVKALRKTPAHLKTDKDARDEEGDIKMED
;
A
#
# COMPACT_ATOMS: atom_id res chain seq x y z
N MET A 1 -102.23 42.01 39.15
CA MET A 1 -101.69 42.26 40.50
C MET A 1 -100.17 42.17 40.44
N ALA A 2 -99.48 43.18 40.96
CA ALA A 2 -98.00 43.30 41.04
C ALA A 2 -97.31 41.97 41.43
N GLY A 3 -96.14 41.59 40.93
CA GLY A 3 -94.92 42.38 40.79
C GLY A 3 -93.95 41.96 41.91
N GLY A 4 -92.85 41.28 41.56
CA GLY A 4 -91.82 40.88 42.54
C GLY A 4 -90.75 39.95 41.95
N GLY A 5 -89.72 40.53 41.32
CA GLY A 5 -88.55 39.79 40.86
C GLY A 5 -87.55 39.50 41.98
N LYS A 6 -86.80 38.39 41.86
CA LYS A 6 -85.53 38.16 42.59
C LYS A 6 -84.49 37.49 41.69
N THR A 7 -83.26 37.95 41.91
CA THR A 7 -82.11 38.01 41.01
C THR A 7 -81.31 36.72 40.91
N ILE A 8 -80.83 36.45 39.69
CA ILE A 8 -79.89 35.39 39.29
C ILE A 8 -78.50 35.67 39.90
N ARG A 9 -77.92 34.73 40.65
CA ARG A 9 -76.48 34.72 40.98
C ARG A 9 -75.73 33.86 39.95
N ASN A 10 -74.86 34.54 39.20
CA ASN A 10 -73.97 34.06 38.15
C ASN A 10 -73.27 32.72 38.43
N THR A 11 -73.60 31.69 37.65
CA THR A 11 -72.85 30.43 37.52
C THR A 11 -71.76 30.49 36.43
N ALA A 12 -71.61 31.62 35.73
CA ALA A 12 -70.69 31.77 34.60
C ALA A 12 -69.19 31.83 34.99
N SER A 13 -68.84 32.25 36.21
CA SER A 13 -67.45 32.49 36.59
C SER A 13 -66.62 31.23 36.87
N LYS A 14 -67.25 30.11 37.28
CA LYS A 14 -66.54 28.84 37.54
C LYS A 14 -66.23 28.03 36.27
N GLN A 15 -66.99 28.20 35.19
CA GLN A 15 -66.72 27.51 33.92
C GLN A 15 -65.59 28.17 33.14
N VAL A 16 -65.48 29.50 33.17
CA VAL A 16 -64.41 30.24 32.47
C VAL A 16 -63.03 29.94 33.06
N LEU A 17 -62.91 29.83 34.39
CA LEU A 17 -61.65 29.47 35.07
C LEU A 17 -61.20 28.02 34.82
N ARG A 18 -62.11 27.09 34.51
CA ARG A 18 -61.77 25.72 34.11
C ARG A 18 -61.39 25.60 32.64
N ALA A 19 -62.00 26.42 31.77
CA ALA A 19 -61.66 26.48 30.36
C ALA A 19 -60.27 27.08 30.13
N THR A 20 -59.94 28.20 30.80
CA THR A 20 -58.62 28.83 30.68
C THR A 20 -57.49 27.93 31.18
N LYS A 21 -57.66 27.24 32.32
CA LYS A 21 -56.66 26.26 32.82
C LYS A 21 -56.43 25.06 31.89
N LYS A 22 -57.44 24.63 31.13
CA LYS A 22 -57.28 23.55 30.13
C LYS A 22 -56.55 24.04 28.87
N VAL A 23 -56.83 25.26 28.43
CA VAL A 23 -56.16 25.88 27.27
C VAL A 23 -54.69 26.17 27.60
N THR A 24 -54.36 26.71 28.77
CA THR A 24 -52.95 26.97 29.14
C THR A 24 -52.13 25.68 29.34
N LYS A 25 -52.75 24.57 29.78
CA LYS A 25 -52.11 23.25 29.86
C LYS A 25 -51.93 22.56 28.49
N GLN A 26 -52.77 22.89 27.49
CA GLN A 26 -52.61 22.39 26.13
C GLN A 26 -51.54 23.17 25.36
N VAL A 27 -51.48 24.49 25.51
CA VAL A 27 -50.47 25.33 24.86
C VAL A 27 -49.07 25.05 25.40
N THR A 28 -48.91 24.79 26.70
CA THR A 28 -47.61 24.39 27.28
C THR A 28 -47.19 22.95 26.96
N LYS A 29 -48.11 22.08 26.50
CA LYS A 29 -47.77 20.72 26.00
C LYS A 29 -47.48 20.68 24.50
N GLN A 30 -47.80 21.72 23.73
CA GLN A 30 -47.59 21.75 22.28
C GLN A 30 -46.29 22.45 21.84
N SER A 31 -45.57 23.16 22.72
CA SER A 31 -44.32 23.85 22.34
C SER A 31 -43.02 23.05 22.53
N ARG A 32 -43.09 21.74 22.78
CA ARG A 32 -41.91 20.85 22.83
C ARG A 32 -42.10 19.60 21.99
N LYS A 33 -42.39 19.76 20.70
CA LYS A 33 -42.04 18.77 19.68
C LYS A 33 -41.00 19.37 18.75
N VAL A 34 -39.82 19.67 19.31
CA VAL A 34 -38.61 19.53 18.50
C VAL A 34 -38.57 18.05 18.16
N THR A 35 -38.77 17.72 16.89
CA THR A 35 -38.52 16.38 16.37
C THR A 35 -37.09 16.04 16.73
N SER A 36 -36.90 15.29 17.82
CA SER A 36 -35.59 14.80 18.21
C SER A 36 -35.07 14.01 17.01
N ILE A 37 -34.04 14.53 16.34
CA ILE A 37 -33.34 13.84 15.27
C ILE A 37 -33.08 12.42 15.80
N ALA A 38 -33.77 11.44 15.22
CA ALA A 38 -33.73 10.07 15.71
C ALA A 38 -32.25 9.65 15.67
N LYS A 39 -31.62 9.52 16.84
CA LYS A 39 -30.22 9.12 16.93
C LYS A 39 -30.13 7.79 16.16
N PRO A 40 -29.25 7.69 15.16
CA PRO A 40 -29.14 6.48 14.37
C PRO A 40 -28.93 5.30 15.33
N LYS A 41 -29.70 4.23 15.15
CA LYS A 41 -29.60 3.03 15.98
C LYS A 41 -28.11 2.63 16.03
N ARG A 42 -27.55 2.53 17.24
CA ARG A 42 -26.15 2.12 17.43
C ARG A 42 -25.94 0.78 16.72
N LEU A 43 -25.08 0.80 15.70
CA LEU A 43 -24.66 -0.41 15.00
C LEU A 43 -24.05 -1.39 16.02
N LYS A 44 -24.30 -2.69 15.83
CA LYS A 44 -23.71 -3.73 16.68
C LYS A 44 -22.18 -3.63 16.61
N ALA A 45 -21.49 -3.84 17.73
CA ALA A 45 -20.03 -3.66 17.83
C ALA A 45 -19.23 -4.47 16.80
N HIS A 46 -19.67 -5.69 16.46
CA HIS A 46 -19.01 -6.49 15.41
C HIS A 46 -19.12 -5.87 14.01
N VAL A 47 -20.24 -5.21 13.70
CA VAL A 47 -20.44 -4.50 12.42
C VAL A 47 -19.54 -3.27 12.37
N GLN A 48 -19.46 -2.51 13.47
CA GLN A 48 -18.56 -1.35 13.56
C GLN A 48 -17.10 -1.77 13.38
N ARG A 49 -16.67 -2.89 13.99
CA ARG A 49 -15.32 -3.43 13.79
C ARG A 49 -15.07 -3.82 12.33
N ALA A 50 -16.04 -4.42 11.66
CA ALA A 50 -15.93 -4.79 10.25
C ALA A 50 -15.82 -3.56 9.33
N ILE A 51 -16.60 -2.52 9.58
CA ILE A 51 -16.53 -1.25 8.82
C ILE A 51 -15.16 -0.59 9.05
N LYS A 52 -14.73 -0.45 10.30
CA LYS A 52 -13.41 0.10 10.66
C LYS A 52 -12.24 -0.70 10.07
N ALA A 53 -12.40 -2.01 9.89
CA ALA A 53 -11.37 -2.84 9.28
C ALA A 53 -11.16 -2.55 7.78
N LYS A 54 -12.24 -2.15 7.09
CA LYS A 54 -12.28 -1.80 5.65
C LYS A 54 -11.90 -0.34 5.37
N GLU A 55 -12.01 0.54 6.36
CA GLU A 55 -11.60 1.95 6.24
C GLU A 55 -10.12 2.06 5.85
N SER A 56 -9.77 3.16 5.17
CA SER A 56 -8.40 3.42 4.74
C SER A 56 -7.45 3.52 5.94
N LYS A 57 -6.24 2.99 5.77
CA LYS A 57 -5.23 2.92 6.83
C LYS A 57 -3.90 3.47 6.34
N LEU A 58 -3.15 4.04 7.27
CA LEU A 58 -1.80 4.54 7.01
C LEU A 58 -0.83 3.39 6.68
N VAL A 59 -0.94 2.28 7.42
CA VAL A 59 -0.32 1.00 7.13
C VAL A 59 -1.41 0.06 6.63
N GLU A 60 -1.34 -0.28 5.35
CA GLU A 60 -2.34 -1.11 4.70
C GLU A 60 -2.34 -2.55 5.22
N ASN A 61 -3.49 -3.20 5.13
CA ASN A 61 -3.59 -4.64 5.35
C ASN A 61 -3.00 -5.41 4.16
N THR A 62 -2.78 -6.72 4.34
CA THR A 62 -2.47 -7.61 3.20
C THR A 62 -3.62 -7.63 2.20
N LYS A 63 -3.31 -7.44 0.92
CA LYS A 63 -4.30 -7.45 -0.16
C LYS A 63 -4.96 -8.82 -0.31
N ASN A 64 -6.29 -8.84 -0.20
CA ASN A 64 -7.11 -10.02 -0.43
C ASN A 64 -7.37 -10.22 -1.92
N LEU A 65 -7.27 -11.48 -2.35
CA LEU A 65 -7.58 -11.91 -3.71
C LEU A 65 -8.98 -12.53 -3.79
N LEU A 66 -9.80 -12.03 -4.71
CA LEU A 66 -11.10 -12.60 -5.03
C LEU A 66 -11.01 -13.44 -6.31
N VAL A 67 -11.20 -14.73 -6.19
CA VAL A 67 -11.16 -15.67 -7.31
C VAL A 67 -12.59 -15.97 -7.76
N LEU A 68 -12.89 -15.61 -9.00
CA LEU A 68 -14.22 -15.62 -9.59
C LEU A 68 -14.30 -16.60 -10.77
N ARG A 69 -15.38 -17.38 -10.79
CA ARG A 69 -15.73 -18.20 -11.94
C ARG A 69 -16.57 -17.38 -12.92
N GLY A 70 -16.13 -17.27 -14.17
CA GLY A 70 -16.91 -16.70 -15.26
C GLY A 70 -18.09 -17.58 -15.66
N ASN A 71 -18.85 -17.14 -16.67
CA ASN A 71 -20.07 -17.82 -17.11
C ASN A 71 -19.77 -19.21 -17.71
N LYS A 72 -18.82 -19.26 -18.66
CA LYS A 72 -18.33 -20.50 -19.29
C LYS A 72 -16.91 -20.79 -18.84
N THR A 73 -16.66 -22.00 -18.36
CA THR A 73 -15.36 -22.48 -17.86
C THR A 73 -15.21 -23.97 -18.16
N ASN A 74 -14.01 -24.42 -18.52
CA ASN A 74 -13.65 -25.84 -18.58
C ASN A 74 -13.00 -26.28 -17.26
N GLU A 75 -12.57 -27.55 -17.16
CA GLU A 75 -11.96 -28.06 -15.91
C GLU A 75 -10.56 -27.50 -15.67
N GLU A 76 -9.72 -27.37 -16.70
CA GLU A 76 -8.39 -26.75 -16.58
C GLU A 76 -8.45 -25.34 -15.97
N VAL A 77 -9.41 -24.50 -16.40
CA VAL A 77 -9.63 -23.18 -15.80
C VAL A 77 -10.02 -23.30 -14.33
N ASN A 78 -10.91 -24.24 -13.98
CA ASN A 78 -11.36 -24.39 -12.59
C ASN A 78 -10.22 -24.87 -11.68
N GLU A 79 -9.40 -25.81 -12.16
CA GLU A 79 -8.22 -26.32 -11.44
C GLU A 79 -7.17 -25.22 -11.27
N LEU A 80 -6.84 -24.47 -12.33
CA LEU A 80 -5.92 -23.35 -12.22
C LEU A 80 -6.39 -22.30 -11.21
N LEU A 81 -7.69 -21.95 -11.21
CA LEU A 81 -8.26 -21.01 -10.22
C LEU A 81 -8.14 -21.55 -8.78
N ARG A 82 -8.33 -22.86 -8.57
CA ARG A 82 -8.15 -23.50 -7.25
C ARG A 82 -6.69 -23.46 -6.82
N ASP A 83 -5.77 -23.77 -7.72
CA ASP A 83 -4.32 -23.80 -7.46
C ASP A 83 -3.75 -22.41 -7.14
N LEU A 84 -4.13 -21.39 -7.93
CA LEU A 84 -3.73 -20.00 -7.64
C LEU A 84 -4.29 -19.49 -6.31
N ARG A 85 -5.52 -19.90 -5.96
CA ARG A 85 -6.12 -19.63 -4.64
C ARG A 85 -5.32 -20.31 -3.52
N MET A 86 -4.83 -21.53 -3.72
CA MET A 86 -4.01 -22.24 -2.74
C MET A 86 -2.67 -21.53 -2.49
N ILE A 87 -2.00 -21.06 -3.54
CA ILE A 87 -0.75 -20.29 -3.40
C ILE A 87 -0.98 -19.03 -2.55
N LYS A 88 -2.08 -18.31 -2.80
CA LYS A 88 -2.40 -17.05 -2.11
C LYS A 88 -3.03 -17.22 -0.72
N ALA A 89 -3.39 -18.44 -0.32
CA ALA A 89 -3.98 -18.69 1.00
C ALA A 89 -3.06 -18.20 2.14
N PRO A 90 -3.60 -17.57 3.21
CA PRO A 90 -5.02 -17.44 3.54
C PRO A 90 -5.74 -16.22 2.94
N TYR A 91 -5.04 -15.32 2.26
CA TYR A 91 -5.57 -14.04 1.76
C TYR A 91 -6.29 -14.18 0.40
N ALA A 92 -7.07 -15.24 0.23
CA ALA A 92 -7.83 -15.51 -0.98
C ALA A 92 -9.23 -16.07 -0.67
N LYS A 93 -10.25 -15.54 -1.35
CA LYS A 93 -11.64 -16.02 -1.32
C LYS A 93 -12.02 -16.56 -2.68
N PHE A 94 -12.63 -17.74 -2.72
CA PHE A 94 -13.09 -18.37 -3.96
C PHE A 94 -14.61 -18.33 -4.06
N MET A 95 -15.13 -17.78 -5.15
CA MET A 95 -16.55 -17.80 -5.48
C MET A 95 -16.81 -18.84 -6.57
N GLY A 96 -17.26 -20.02 -6.16
CA GLY A 96 -17.51 -21.14 -7.07
C GLY A 96 -18.75 -21.00 -7.96
N LYS A 97 -19.68 -20.09 -7.61
CA LYS A 97 -20.86 -19.77 -8.44
C LYS A 97 -20.39 -19.12 -9.74
N LYS A 98 -20.97 -19.55 -10.86
CA LYS A 98 -20.76 -18.92 -12.17
C LYS A 98 -21.33 -17.51 -12.18
N ASN A 99 -20.54 -16.56 -12.64
CA ASN A 99 -20.95 -15.16 -12.76
C ASN A 99 -20.82 -14.72 -14.21
N ASP A 100 -21.82 -13.98 -14.68
CA ASP A 100 -21.80 -13.37 -16.00
C ASP A 100 -21.03 -12.05 -15.95
N ILE A 101 -19.70 -12.15 -16.07
CA ILE A 101 -18.76 -11.04 -15.91
C ILE A 101 -17.94 -10.90 -17.18
N HIS A 102 -17.95 -9.69 -17.74
CA HIS A 102 -17.18 -9.29 -18.89
C HIS A 102 -16.43 -7.99 -18.55
N VAL A 103 -15.27 -8.12 -17.89
CA VAL A 103 -14.54 -6.97 -17.29
C VAL A 103 -14.21 -5.85 -18.27
N PHE A 104 -13.99 -6.18 -19.54
CA PHE A 104 -13.65 -5.19 -20.58
C PHE A 104 -14.88 -4.49 -21.16
N ASP A 105 -16.08 -5.01 -20.90
CA ASP A 105 -17.35 -4.48 -21.42
C ASP A 105 -18.15 -3.79 -20.30
N ASP A 106 -18.18 -4.38 -19.09
CA ASP A 106 -18.83 -3.85 -17.89
C ASP A 106 -17.99 -4.13 -16.63
N GLU A 107 -17.58 -3.05 -15.97
CA GLU A 107 -16.69 -3.05 -14.81
C GLU A 107 -17.46 -3.13 -13.49
N ASN A 108 -18.71 -2.64 -13.48
CA ASN A 108 -19.52 -2.44 -12.29
C ASN A 108 -19.72 -3.74 -11.48
N LYS A 109 -19.91 -4.86 -12.18
CA LYS A 109 -20.09 -6.17 -11.54
C LYS A 109 -18.85 -6.61 -10.76
N VAL A 110 -17.66 -6.37 -11.33
CA VAL A 110 -16.41 -6.72 -10.66
C VAL A 110 -16.18 -5.81 -9.47
N GLU A 111 -16.34 -4.50 -9.66
CA GLU A 111 -16.20 -3.48 -8.61
C GLU A 111 -17.14 -3.75 -7.43
N PHE A 112 -18.41 -4.07 -7.70
CA PHE A 112 -19.36 -4.45 -6.68
C PHE A 112 -18.91 -5.69 -5.90
N LEU A 113 -18.43 -6.73 -6.59
CA LEU A 113 -18.00 -7.98 -5.97
C LEU A 113 -16.73 -7.81 -5.14
N THR A 114 -15.74 -7.05 -5.64
CA THR A 114 -14.49 -6.75 -4.94
C THR A 114 -14.75 -5.90 -3.69
N GLN A 115 -15.57 -4.85 -3.80
CA GLN A 115 -15.93 -3.98 -2.68
C GLN A 115 -16.75 -4.74 -1.61
N LYS A 116 -17.71 -5.56 -2.04
CA LYS A 116 -18.51 -6.40 -1.12
C LYS A 116 -17.64 -7.36 -0.32
N ASN A 117 -16.66 -7.98 -0.98
CA ASN A 117 -15.79 -8.98 -0.37
C ASN A 117 -14.55 -8.40 0.33
N ASP A 118 -14.33 -7.08 0.26
CA ASP A 118 -13.13 -6.42 0.75
C ASP A 118 -11.85 -7.02 0.14
N ALA A 119 -11.83 -7.05 -1.19
CA ALA A 119 -10.74 -7.58 -1.98
C ALA A 119 -10.27 -6.52 -2.98
N SER A 120 -8.97 -6.21 -2.96
CA SER A 120 -8.36 -5.25 -3.89
C SER A 120 -7.83 -5.91 -5.17
N LEU A 121 -7.77 -7.25 -5.18
CA LEU A 121 -7.28 -8.05 -6.30
C LEU A 121 -8.37 -9.00 -6.73
N PHE A 122 -8.46 -9.27 -8.03
CA PHE A 122 -9.37 -10.27 -8.55
C PHE A 122 -8.73 -11.14 -9.64
N LEU A 123 -9.20 -12.37 -9.71
CA LEU A 123 -8.91 -13.33 -10.76
C LEU A 123 -10.23 -13.81 -11.36
N ILE A 124 -10.34 -13.79 -12.68
CA ILE A 124 -11.51 -14.34 -13.38
C ILE A 124 -11.05 -15.39 -14.38
N GLY A 125 -11.57 -16.60 -14.23
CA GLY A 125 -11.38 -17.66 -15.21
C GLY A 125 -12.58 -17.80 -16.14
N SER A 126 -12.33 -17.94 -17.43
CA SER A 126 -13.34 -18.19 -18.46
C SER A 126 -12.78 -19.05 -19.60
N SER A 127 -13.65 -19.70 -20.37
CA SER A 127 -13.26 -20.41 -21.58
C SER A 127 -14.37 -20.31 -22.62
N THR A 128 -14.04 -19.80 -23.80
CA THR A 128 -14.96 -19.60 -24.93
C THR A 128 -14.29 -20.01 -26.24
N LYS A 129 -15.05 -20.21 -27.32
CA LYS A 129 -14.47 -20.55 -28.63
C LYS A 129 -13.47 -19.49 -29.13
N LYS A 130 -13.77 -18.20 -28.92
CA LYS A 130 -12.89 -17.08 -29.31
C LYS A 130 -11.68 -16.93 -28.38
N ARG A 131 -11.85 -17.23 -27.10
CA ARG A 131 -10.82 -17.12 -26.06
C ARG A 131 -10.83 -18.39 -25.20
N PRO A 132 -10.23 -19.49 -25.67
CA PRO A 132 -10.08 -20.69 -24.86
C PRO A 132 -9.09 -20.42 -23.72
N ASN A 133 -9.22 -21.15 -22.61
CA ASN A 133 -8.30 -21.10 -21.45
C ASN A 133 -7.92 -19.68 -21.06
N ASN A 134 -8.92 -18.87 -20.71
CA ASN A 134 -8.77 -17.46 -20.47
C ASN A 134 -8.69 -17.18 -18.97
N ILE A 135 -7.67 -16.42 -18.56
CA ILE A 135 -7.53 -15.92 -17.19
C ILE A 135 -7.32 -14.41 -17.22
N VAL A 136 -8.00 -13.70 -16.34
CA VAL A 136 -7.89 -12.25 -16.18
C VAL A 136 -7.35 -11.97 -14.78
N PHE A 137 -6.25 -11.22 -14.72
CA PHE A 137 -5.72 -10.63 -13.51
C PHE A 137 -6.14 -9.18 -13.45
N GLY A 138 -6.65 -8.72 -12.31
CA GLY A 138 -6.95 -7.32 -12.15
C GLY A 138 -6.86 -6.83 -10.73
N ARG A 139 -6.80 -5.51 -10.60
CA ARG A 139 -6.67 -4.79 -9.34
C ARG A 139 -7.64 -3.64 -9.29
N THR A 140 -8.10 -3.33 -8.09
CA THR A 140 -8.96 -2.18 -7.84
C THR A 140 -8.27 -1.21 -6.89
N PHE A 141 -8.49 0.09 -7.12
CA PHE A 141 -8.09 1.18 -6.26
C PHE A 141 -9.34 2.01 -5.93
N ASP A 142 -9.57 2.26 -4.64
CA ASP A 142 -10.76 2.98 -4.15
C ASP A 142 -12.10 2.41 -4.67
N GLY A 143 -12.20 1.08 -4.75
CA GLY A 143 -13.40 0.39 -5.26
C GLY A 143 -13.51 0.35 -6.79
N HIS A 144 -12.69 1.10 -7.52
CA HIS A 144 -12.70 1.15 -8.98
C HIS A 144 -11.58 0.35 -9.62
N ILE A 145 -11.74 -0.08 -10.87
CA ILE A 145 -10.69 -0.79 -11.60
C ILE A 145 -9.46 0.10 -11.83
N LEU A 146 -8.29 -0.42 -11.47
CA LEU A 146 -6.99 0.20 -11.73
C LEU A 146 -6.38 -0.39 -13.00
N ASP A 147 -6.03 -1.68 -12.97
CA ASP A 147 -5.42 -2.39 -14.10
C ASP A 147 -6.09 -3.73 -14.31
N VAL A 148 -6.20 -4.14 -15.57
CA VAL A 148 -6.72 -5.45 -16.00
C VAL A 148 -5.82 -6.01 -17.10
N LEU A 149 -5.38 -7.25 -16.92
CA LEU A 149 -4.60 -8.01 -17.89
C LEU A 149 -5.31 -9.33 -18.18
N GLU A 150 -5.61 -9.57 -19.44
CA GLU A 150 -6.16 -10.83 -19.92
C GLU A 150 -5.08 -11.69 -20.57
N PHE A 151 -5.11 -12.98 -20.27
CA PHE A 151 -4.18 -13.96 -20.80
C PHE A 151 -4.91 -15.20 -21.30
N GLY A 152 -4.36 -15.80 -22.36
CA GLY A 152 -4.57 -17.21 -22.62
C GLY A 152 -3.54 -18.01 -21.84
N PHE A 153 -3.91 -19.16 -21.28
CA PHE A 153 -2.94 -20.08 -20.71
C PHE A 153 -2.85 -21.40 -21.48
N SER A 154 -1.64 -21.94 -21.54
CA SER A 154 -1.33 -23.24 -22.17
C SER A 154 -0.38 -24.05 -21.29
N ASN A 155 -0.15 -25.32 -21.66
CA ASN A 155 0.77 -26.23 -20.95
C ASN A 155 0.49 -26.34 -19.44
N PHE A 156 -0.79 -26.30 -19.07
CA PHE A 156 -1.21 -26.35 -17.68
C PHE A 156 -0.96 -27.75 -17.09
N LYS A 157 -0.31 -27.78 -15.92
CA LYS A 157 -0.28 -28.92 -15.02
C LYS A 157 -0.64 -28.44 -13.62
N ALA A 158 -1.68 -29.05 -13.06
CA ALA A 158 -2.16 -28.76 -11.72
C ALA A 158 -1.12 -29.14 -10.65
N ILE A 159 -1.26 -28.58 -9.44
CA ILE A 159 -0.44 -28.93 -8.27
C ILE A 159 -0.52 -30.45 -7.99
N SER A 160 -1.68 -31.06 -8.21
CA SER A 160 -1.91 -32.50 -8.00
C SER A 160 -1.08 -33.40 -8.92
N ALA A 161 -0.61 -32.88 -10.06
CA ALA A 161 0.21 -33.63 -11.01
C ALA A 161 1.67 -33.79 -10.56
N PHE A 162 2.12 -33.02 -9.56
CA PHE A 162 3.51 -33.02 -9.10
C PHE A 162 3.66 -33.81 -7.80
N LYS A 163 4.64 -34.71 -7.78
CA LYS A 163 5.08 -35.41 -6.58
C LYS A 163 6.23 -34.63 -5.97
N CYS A 164 5.92 -33.70 -5.07
CA CYS A 164 6.92 -32.89 -4.37
C CYS A 164 7.15 -33.43 -2.94
N LYS A 165 8.40 -33.43 -2.49
CA LYS A 165 8.77 -33.87 -1.12
C LYS A 165 8.24 -32.92 -0.05
N SER A 166 8.26 -31.63 -0.35
CA SER A 166 7.81 -30.56 0.54
C SER A 166 6.73 -29.73 -0.16
N LYS A 167 5.71 -29.33 0.59
CA LYS A 167 4.62 -28.50 0.09
C LYS A 167 4.67 -27.15 0.77
N LYS A 168 4.30 -26.11 0.03
CA LYS A 168 4.13 -24.75 0.55
C LYS A 168 3.21 -24.75 1.78
N ALA A 169 3.70 -24.20 2.89
CA ALA A 169 2.90 -23.95 4.06
C ALA A 169 1.88 -22.82 3.80
N PRO A 170 0.62 -22.95 4.27
CA PRO A 170 -0.36 -21.86 4.16
C PRO A 170 0.19 -20.56 4.80
N GLY A 171 0.16 -19.45 4.05
CA GLY A 171 0.68 -18.17 4.52
C GLY A 171 2.20 -17.98 4.47
N SER A 172 3.00 -18.98 4.05
CA SER A 172 4.44 -18.79 3.82
C SER A 172 4.72 -17.77 2.71
N LYS A 173 5.86 -17.09 2.81
CA LYS A 173 6.25 -16.00 1.91
C LYS A 173 6.94 -16.59 0.67
N SER A 174 6.40 -16.28 -0.50
CA SER A 174 6.99 -16.71 -1.77
C SER A 174 8.28 -15.96 -2.08
N GLY A 175 9.33 -16.69 -2.43
CA GLY A 175 10.44 -16.13 -3.21
C GLY A 175 9.99 -15.83 -4.65
N PHE A 176 10.64 -14.88 -5.31
CA PHE A 176 10.38 -14.57 -6.72
C PHE A 176 11.67 -14.51 -7.51
N VAL A 177 11.65 -15.10 -8.70
CA VAL A 177 12.70 -14.96 -9.71
C VAL A 177 12.03 -14.56 -11.02
N PHE A 178 12.46 -13.42 -11.57
CA PHE A 178 12.02 -12.96 -12.88
C PHE A 178 13.21 -13.06 -13.83
N THR A 179 13.08 -13.90 -14.85
CA THR A 179 14.12 -14.19 -15.84
C THR A 179 13.66 -13.69 -17.21
N GLY A 180 14.52 -12.98 -17.93
CA GLY A 180 14.21 -12.37 -19.23
C GLY A 180 14.36 -10.85 -19.19
N ASP A 181 14.83 -10.27 -20.29
CA ASP A 181 15.04 -8.84 -20.49
C ASP A 181 13.72 -8.07 -20.63
N GLN A 182 12.66 -8.73 -21.12
CA GLN A 182 11.34 -8.12 -21.34
C GLN A 182 10.76 -7.52 -20.05
N TRP A 183 11.11 -8.07 -18.88
CA TRP A 183 10.60 -7.61 -17.58
C TRP A 183 10.96 -6.17 -17.23
N ASP A 184 12.04 -5.64 -17.82
CA ASP A 184 12.53 -4.29 -17.55
C ASP A 184 12.48 -3.40 -18.80
N SER A 185 12.34 -3.97 -20.00
CA SER A 185 12.26 -3.23 -21.27
C SER A 185 10.84 -3.00 -21.80
N VAL A 186 9.88 -3.91 -21.53
CA VAL A 186 8.52 -3.84 -22.11
C VAL A 186 7.48 -3.51 -21.04
N GLU A 187 6.73 -2.42 -21.23
CA GLU A 187 5.76 -1.90 -20.25
C GLU A 187 4.72 -2.94 -19.81
N ALA A 188 4.19 -3.75 -20.74
CA ALA A 188 3.21 -4.79 -20.43
C ALA A 188 3.78 -5.86 -19.47
N TYR A 189 5.05 -6.23 -19.65
CA TYR A 189 5.75 -7.19 -18.79
C TYR A 189 6.09 -6.55 -17.44
N MET A 190 6.53 -5.29 -17.41
CA MET A 190 6.75 -4.54 -16.16
C MET A 190 5.47 -4.47 -15.31
N LYS A 191 4.32 -4.19 -15.94
CA LYS A 191 3.01 -4.15 -15.26
C LYS A 191 2.56 -5.54 -14.81
N LEU A 192 2.81 -6.58 -15.62
CA LEU A 192 2.56 -7.96 -15.21
C LEU A 192 3.42 -8.37 -14.00
N LYS A 193 4.72 -8.09 -14.01
CA LYS A 193 5.64 -8.30 -12.87
C LYS A 193 5.10 -7.64 -11.61
N ASN A 194 4.63 -6.40 -11.73
CA ASN A 194 4.02 -5.67 -10.63
C ASN A 194 2.74 -6.36 -10.10
N ILE A 195 1.84 -6.79 -10.99
CA ILE A 195 0.59 -7.48 -10.62
C ILE A 195 0.87 -8.85 -9.98
N LEU A 196 1.80 -9.63 -10.51
CA LEU A 196 2.17 -10.95 -9.95
C LEU A 196 2.78 -10.81 -8.55
N LEU A 197 3.69 -9.86 -8.36
CA LEU A 197 4.26 -9.55 -7.05
C LEU A 197 3.18 -9.13 -6.06
N ASP A 198 2.32 -8.18 -6.44
CA ASP A 198 1.26 -7.66 -5.58
C ASP A 198 0.24 -8.76 -5.21
N THR A 199 0.00 -9.69 -6.14
CA THR A 199 -0.86 -10.86 -5.92
C THR A 199 -0.22 -11.83 -4.94
N PHE A 200 0.98 -12.33 -5.21
CA PHE A 200 1.52 -13.51 -4.51
C PHE A 200 2.51 -13.20 -3.36
N ARG A 201 2.95 -11.95 -3.15
CA ARG A 201 3.91 -11.60 -2.07
C ARG A 201 3.43 -11.87 -0.63
N GLY A 202 2.13 -12.02 -0.42
CA GLY A 202 1.53 -12.20 0.91
C GLY A 202 1.66 -10.96 1.80
N ALA A 203 1.88 -11.18 3.11
CA ALA A 203 2.01 -10.12 4.10
C ALA A 203 3.37 -9.39 4.00
N VAL A 204 3.34 -8.08 4.22
CA VAL A 204 4.56 -7.26 4.35
C VAL A 204 5.05 -7.40 5.79
N VAL A 205 6.25 -7.95 5.94
CA VAL A 205 6.87 -8.26 7.24
C VAL A 205 8.31 -7.72 7.22
N GLN A 206 8.81 -7.32 8.38
CA GLN A 206 10.20 -6.85 8.54
C GLN A 206 11.17 -8.03 8.64
N ASN A 207 10.77 -9.07 9.38
CA ASN A 207 11.58 -10.26 9.64
C ASN A 207 10.87 -11.50 9.07
N VAL A 208 11.65 -12.45 8.56
CA VAL A 208 11.16 -13.71 7.99
C VAL A 208 11.89 -14.86 8.69
N ASN A 209 11.15 -15.89 9.07
CA ASN A 209 11.75 -17.13 9.55
C ASN A 209 12.35 -17.91 8.37
N VAL A 210 13.59 -18.38 8.51
CA VAL A 210 14.28 -19.18 7.49
C VAL A 210 13.48 -20.43 7.10
N LYS A 211 12.80 -21.07 8.07
CA LYS A 211 11.90 -22.21 7.79
C LYS A 211 10.69 -21.84 6.92
N GLY A 212 10.36 -20.56 6.83
CA GLY A 212 9.27 -20.04 5.99
C GLY A 212 9.70 -19.72 4.55
N LEU A 213 10.98 -19.93 4.21
CA LEU A 213 11.50 -19.85 2.84
C LEU A 213 11.40 -21.23 2.17
N ASP A 214 10.16 -21.68 1.98
CA ASP A 214 9.84 -23.05 1.54
C ASP A 214 9.59 -23.15 0.02
N HIS A 215 9.29 -22.05 -0.66
CA HIS A 215 8.94 -22.09 -2.09
C HIS A 215 9.34 -20.80 -2.83
N VAL A 216 9.55 -20.96 -4.14
CA VAL A 216 9.90 -19.88 -5.08
C VAL A 216 8.99 -19.94 -6.31
N ILE A 217 8.49 -18.78 -6.72
CA ILE A 217 7.78 -18.57 -7.97
C ILE A 217 8.77 -18.05 -9.00
N VAL A 218 8.96 -18.78 -10.09
CA VAL A 218 9.83 -18.40 -11.18
C VAL A 218 8.97 -18.01 -12.38
N CYS A 219 9.16 -16.78 -12.85
CA CYS A 219 8.49 -16.23 -14.01
C CYS A 219 9.53 -15.95 -15.10
N THR A 220 9.56 -16.79 -16.12
CA THR A 220 10.47 -16.62 -17.25
C THR A 220 9.72 -16.01 -18.43
N ALA A 221 10.15 -14.83 -18.86
CA ALA A 221 9.72 -14.23 -20.11
C ALA A 221 10.66 -14.71 -21.22
N TRP A 222 10.09 -15.30 -22.26
CA TRP A 222 10.83 -15.73 -23.43
C TRP A 222 9.96 -15.56 -24.66
N ARG A 223 10.46 -14.79 -25.64
CA ARG A 223 9.68 -14.36 -26.82
C ARG A 223 8.40 -13.65 -26.36
N GLU A 224 7.23 -14.15 -26.75
CA GLU A 224 5.91 -13.57 -26.42
C GLU A 224 5.17 -14.34 -25.31
N THR A 225 5.85 -15.29 -24.65
CA THR A 225 5.25 -16.17 -23.66
C THR A 225 5.88 -15.93 -22.28
N VAL A 226 5.04 -15.97 -21.24
CA VAL A 226 5.49 -15.92 -19.84
C VAL A 226 5.25 -17.29 -19.20
N SER A 227 6.32 -18.01 -18.92
CA SER A 227 6.28 -19.27 -18.19
C SER A 227 6.15 -19.02 -16.69
N PHE A 228 5.05 -19.45 -16.07
CA PHE A 228 4.89 -19.46 -14.63
C PHE A 228 5.22 -20.85 -14.08
N ARG A 229 6.18 -20.91 -13.16
CA ARG A 229 6.61 -22.15 -12.50
C ARG A 229 6.70 -21.92 -10.99
N SER A 230 6.40 -22.94 -10.22
CA SER A 230 6.42 -22.91 -8.77
C SER A 230 7.18 -24.12 -8.25
N TYR A 231 8.23 -23.85 -7.48
CA TYR A 231 9.16 -24.84 -6.96
C TYR A 231 9.19 -24.79 -5.43
N SER A 232 9.31 -25.94 -4.81
CA SER A 232 9.71 -26.09 -3.41
C SER A 232 11.23 -25.97 -3.30
N ILE A 233 11.69 -25.38 -2.20
CA ILE A 233 13.11 -25.17 -1.90
C ILE A 233 13.56 -26.24 -0.89
N ASP A 234 14.53 -27.05 -1.28
CA ASP A 234 15.19 -28.02 -0.40
C ASP A 234 16.61 -27.55 -0.09
N PHE A 235 16.87 -27.24 1.18
CA PHE A 235 18.20 -26.87 1.65
C PHE A 235 18.98 -28.11 2.05
N LYS A 236 20.03 -28.44 1.28
CA LYS A 236 20.99 -29.50 1.61
C LYS A 236 22.21 -28.92 2.31
N LYS A 237 22.94 -29.79 3.03
CA LYS A 237 24.25 -29.45 3.60
C LYS A 237 25.15 -28.94 2.48
N GLY A 238 25.59 -27.69 2.60
CA GLY A 238 26.50 -27.03 1.67
C GLY A 238 27.79 -26.65 2.40
N ASP A 239 28.33 -25.49 2.05
CA ASP A 239 29.51 -24.91 2.68
C ASP A 239 29.19 -24.37 4.08
N GLU A 240 30.23 -24.01 4.83
CA GLU A 240 30.11 -23.54 6.22
C GLU A 240 29.25 -22.27 6.36
N SER A 241 29.14 -21.45 5.30
CA SER A 241 28.36 -20.21 5.29
C SER A 241 27.02 -20.27 4.54
N HIS A 242 26.86 -21.13 3.53
CA HIS A 242 25.66 -21.15 2.68
C HIS A 242 25.21 -22.58 2.35
N PRO A 243 23.92 -22.93 2.55
CA PRO A 243 23.40 -24.24 2.19
C PRO A 243 23.31 -24.39 0.66
N ARG A 244 23.47 -25.62 0.17
CA ARG A 244 23.23 -25.94 -1.24
C ARG A 244 21.73 -26.00 -1.49
N VAL A 245 21.24 -25.19 -2.42
CA VAL A 245 19.82 -25.06 -2.74
C VAL A 245 19.47 -26.00 -3.89
N GLU A 246 18.52 -26.91 -3.66
CA GLU A 246 17.89 -27.71 -4.72
C GLU A 246 16.41 -27.34 -4.84
N LEU A 247 15.88 -27.42 -6.06
CA LEU A 247 14.51 -27.05 -6.38
C LEU A 247 13.72 -28.27 -6.86
N ASP A 248 12.65 -28.59 -6.16
CA ASP A 248 11.70 -29.63 -6.56
C ASP A 248 10.43 -28.97 -7.11
N GLU A 249 9.95 -29.39 -8.27
CA GLU A 249 8.76 -28.77 -8.85
C GLU A 249 7.49 -29.15 -8.08
N MET A 250 6.75 -28.13 -7.63
CA MET A 250 5.53 -28.28 -6.83
C MET A 250 4.27 -27.95 -7.64
N GLY A 251 4.41 -27.11 -8.67
CA GLY A 251 3.28 -26.60 -9.45
C GLY A 251 2.52 -25.45 -8.77
N PRO A 252 1.53 -24.87 -9.44
CA PRO A 252 1.09 -25.20 -10.79
C PRO A 252 2.10 -24.73 -11.84
N ARG A 253 2.10 -25.42 -12.98
CA ARG A 253 2.88 -25.06 -14.17
C ARG A 253 1.91 -24.58 -15.23
N PHE A 254 2.15 -23.41 -15.82
CA PHE A 254 1.42 -22.96 -16.99
C PHE A 254 2.19 -21.85 -17.71
N ASP A 255 1.85 -21.64 -18.97
CA ASP A 255 2.40 -20.57 -19.80
C ASP A 255 1.30 -19.56 -20.09
N LEU A 256 1.61 -18.27 -19.97
CA LEU A 256 0.70 -17.16 -20.24
C LEU A 256 1.04 -16.51 -21.58
N HIS A 257 -0.01 -16.24 -22.34
CA HIS A 257 0.02 -15.51 -23.61
C HIS A 257 -0.80 -14.24 -23.46
N PHE A 258 -0.19 -13.08 -23.73
CA PHE A 258 -0.87 -11.79 -23.62
C PHE A 258 -2.10 -11.72 -24.55
N ARG A 259 -3.19 -11.13 -24.07
CA ARG A 259 -4.38 -10.81 -24.85
C ARG A 259 -4.71 -9.32 -24.68
N ARG A 260 -5.90 -9.00 -24.18
CA ARG A 260 -6.31 -7.61 -23.93
C ARG A 260 -5.66 -7.07 -22.67
N THR A 261 -5.35 -5.79 -22.68
CA THR A 261 -4.86 -5.05 -21.52
C THR A 261 -5.70 -3.80 -21.35
N LYS A 262 -5.96 -3.43 -20.10
CA LYS A 262 -6.54 -2.15 -19.73
C LYS A 262 -5.68 -1.58 -18.61
N PHE A 263 -4.86 -0.59 -18.94
CA PHE A 263 -4.00 0.06 -17.98
C PHE A 263 -4.63 1.34 -17.46
N SER A 264 -4.35 1.63 -16.19
CA SER A 264 -4.69 2.89 -15.56
C SER A 264 -4.00 4.07 -16.22
N SER A 265 -4.63 5.25 -16.12
CA SER A 265 -4.01 6.51 -16.51
C SER A 265 -2.86 6.87 -15.57
N THR A 266 -1.94 7.69 -16.07
CA THR A 266 -0.77 8.13 -15.29
C THR A 266 -1.16 8.86 -14.01
N ASP A 267 -2.23 9.65 -14.03
CA ASP A 267 -2.69 10.39 -12.86
C ASP A 267 -3.36 9.51 -11.81
N LEU A 268 -4.14 8.51 -12.25
CA LEU A 268 -4.70 7.50 -11.34
C LEU A 268 -3.59 6.68 -10.67
N MET A 269 -2.54 6.32 -11.41
CA MET A 269 -1.38 5.63 -10.86
C MET A 269 -0.57 6.49 -9.88
N LYS A 270 -0.40 7.79 -10.16
CA LYS A 270 0.22 8.73 -9.20
C LYS A 270 -0.58 8.82 -7.91
N ALA A 271 -1.92 8.86 -8.00
CA ALA A 271 -2.79 8.86 -6.84
C ALA A 271 -2.65 7.55 -6.04
N ALA A 272 -2.67 6.40 -6.72
CA ALA A 272 -2.56 5.08 -6.09
C ALA A 272 -1.20 4.81 -5.45
N THR A 273 -0.12 5.43 -5.94
CA THR A 273 1.25 5.23 -5.44
C THR A 273 1.74 6.32 -4.48
N LYS A 274 0.84 7.22 -4.06
CA LYS A 274 1.16 8.32 -3.15
C LYS A 274 1.62 7.81 -1.78
N LYS A 275 2.87 8.11 -1.40
CA LYS A 275 3.41 7.73 -0.08
C LYS A 275 2.80 8.58 1.04
N PRO A 276 2.39 7.99 2.17
CA PRO A 276 1.87 8.74 3.31
C PRO A 276 2.99 9.54 4.00
N LYS A 277 2.73 10.82 4.29
CA LYS A 277 3.70 11.72 4.95
C LYS A 277 3.97 11.39 6.42
N GLY A 278 3.15 10.54 7.05
CA GLY A 278 3.21 10.24 8.48
C GLY A 278 4.14 9.08 8.89
N LEU A 279 4.57 8.22 7.95
CA LEU A 279 5.41 7.05 8.28
C LEU A 279 6.90 7.39 8.42
N ALA A 280 7.38 8.39 7.68
CA ALA A 280 8.78 8.77 7.70
C ALA A 280 8.95 10.05 8.52
N SER A 281 9.74 9.99 9.60
CA SER A 281 10.15 11.20 10.32
C SER A 281 10.89 12.11 9.33
N LYS A 282 10.42 13.36 9.17
CA LYS A 282 11.13 14.33 8.34
C LYS A 282 12.55 14.49 8.89
N LYS A 283 13.55 14.17 8.08
CA LYS A 283 14.95 14.45 8.42
C LYS A 283 15.11 15.97 8.45
N ILE A 284 15.33 16.51 9.64
CA ILE A 284 15.64 17.93 9.82
C ILE A 284 17.16 18.06 9.61
N LYS A 285 17.57 18.94 8.70
CA LYS A 285 18.99 19.18 8.42
C LYS A 285 19.72 19.54 9.73
N ASN A 286 20.94 19.03 9.90
CA ASN A 286 21.81 19.29 11.06
C ASN A 286 21.29 18.74 12.40
N ILE A 287 20.24 17.93 12.40
CA ILE A 287 19.73 17.28 13.61
C ILE A 287 19.77 15.76 13.40
N SER A 288 20.54 15.08 14.23
CA SER A 288 20.56 13.61 14.33
C SER A 288 20.05 13.17 15.70
N ARG A 289 19.67 11.91 15.82
CA ARG A 289 19.50 11.26 17.10
C ARG A 289 20.60 10.22 17.24
N ASP A 290 21.22 10.16 18.41
CA ASP A 290 22.15 9.08 18.70
C ASP A 290 21.38 7.74 18.78
N GLU A 291 21.94 6.69 18.19
CA GLU A 291 21.29 5.38 18.09
C GLU A 291 21.34 4.62 19.44
N LEU A 292 22.36 4.92 20.26
CA LEU A 292 22.56 4.28 21.56
C LEU A 292 21.80 4.98 22.68
N THR A 293 21.94 6.30 22.79
CA THR A 293 21.35 7.08 23.90
C THR A 293 19.98 7.69 23.57
N GLY A 294 19.63 7.82 22.29
CA GLY A 294 18.38 8.48 21.84
C GLY A 294 18.41 10.01 21.91
N ASP A 295 19.53 10.59 22.33
CA ASP A 295 19.71 12.04 22.48
C ASP A 295 19.70 12.77 21.15
N LYS A 296 19.15 14.00 21.16
CA LYS A 296 19.06 14.84 19.98
C LYS A 296 20.35 15.64 19.80
N LEU A 297 21.16 15.25 18.82
CA LEU A 297 22.42 15.91 18.47
C LEU A 297 22.18 16.97 17.39
N GLY A 298 22.77 18.15 17.59
CA GLY A 298 22.79 19.24 16.61
C GLY A 298 24.19 19.41 16.04
N ARG A 299 24.36 19.31 14.71
CA ARG A 299 25.64 19.57 14.05
C ARG A 299 25.75 21.03 13.66
N ILE A 300 26.69 21.75 14.25
CA ILE A 300 27.05 23.10 13.84
C ILE A 300 28.19 22.98 12.83
N HIS A 301 27.99 23.54 11.64
CA HIS A 301 29.05 23.65 10.64
C HIS A 301 29.69 25.03 10.81
N MET A 302 30.91 25.07 11.34
CA MET A 302 31.70 26.29 11.39
C MET A 302 32.33 26.51 10.02
N ASP A 303 32.25 27.75 9.53
CA ASP A 303 32.96 28.14 8.32
C ASP A 303 34.47 28.14 8.58
N HIS A 304 35.25 27.94 7.52
CA HIS A 304 36.71 27.99 7.62
C HIS A 304 37.15 29.42 7.99
N GLN A 305 37.80 29.58 9.13
CA GLN A 305 38.28 30.87 9.61
C GLN A 305 39.70 31.14 9.09
N ASP A 306 39.81 31.99 8.07
CA ASP A 306 41.11 32.45 7.57
C ASP A 306 41.68 33.58 8.44
N VAL A 307 42.57 33.19 9.36
CA VAL A 307 43.25 34.08 10.31
C VAL A 307 44.37 34.89 9.64
N TYR A 308 44.91 34.43 8.51
CA TYR A 308 46.04 35.08 7.84
C TYR A 308 45.62 36.32 7.03
N SER A 309 44.35 36.37 6.63
CA SER A 309 43.75 37.58 6.05
C SER A 309 43.53 38.71 7.07
N MET A 310 43.56 38.41 8.38
CA MET A 310 43.29 39.40 9.42
C MET A 310 44.52 40.29 9.66
N GLN A 311 44.43 41.54 9.23
CA GLN A 311 45.44 42.54 9.58
C GLN A 311 45.27 42.98 11.04
N GLY A 312 46.21 42.58 11.89
CA GLY A 312 46.28 43.05 13.27
C GLY A 312 46.52 44.56 13.37
N ARG A 313 46.05 45.18 14.45
CA ARG A 313 46.31 46.60 14.72
C ARG A 313 47.81 46.84 14.89
N ARG A 314 48.41 47.55 13.93
CA ARG A 314 49.82 48.01 14.01
C ARG A 314 49.96 49.18 15.00
N VAL A 315 50.06 48.84 16.29
CA VAL A 315 50.37 49.80 17.36
C VAL A 315 51.77 50.40 17.16
N LYS A 316 52.00 51.60 17.68
CA LYS A 316 53.26 52.36 17.47
C LYS A 316 54.50 51.55 17.89
N ALA A 317 54.40 50.73 18.92
CA ALA A 317 55.48 49.85 19.40
C ALA A 317 55.89 48.74 18.41
N LEU A 318 54.99 48.31 17.52
CA LEU A 318 55.24 47.26 16.52
C LEU A 318 55.66 47.84 15.15
N ARG A 319 55.72 49.16 15.02
CA ARG A 319 56.22 49.80 13.79
C ARG A 319 57.74 49.79 13.85
N LYS A 320 58.39 49.16 12.87
CA LYS A 320 59.85 49.24 12.73
C LYS A 320 60.25 50.72 12.65
N THR A 321 61.17 51.14 13.51
CA THR A 321 61.77 52.47 13.44
C THR A 321 62.73 52.54 12.25
N PRO A 322 63.04 53.74 11.73
CA PRO A 322 63.98 53.89 10.62
C PRO A 322 65.35 53.25 10.87
N ALA A 323 65.78 53.17 12.14
CA ALA A 323 67.02 52.48 12.53
C ALA A 323 66.96 50.97 12.27
N HIS A 324 65.84 50.31 12.61
CA HIS A 324 65.67 48.87 12.37
C HIS A 324 65.54 48.51 10.89
N LEU A 325 64.98 49.40 10.07
CA LEU A 325 64.88 49.21 8.62
C LEU A 325 66.22 49.39 7.89
N LYS A 326 67.16 50.16 8.47
CA LYS A 326 68.52 50.30 7.96
C LYS A 326 69.33 49.04 8.23
N THR A 327 69.33 48.53 9.46
CA THR A 327 70.00 47.26 9.80
C THR A 327 69.49 46.07 8.97
N ASP A 328 68.20 46.01 8.63
CA ASP A 328 67.66 44.95 7.76
C ASP A 328 68.04 45.10 6.28
N LYS A 329 68.35 46.33 5.83
CA LYS A 329 68.87 46.59 4.48
C LYS A 329 70.35 46.28 4.40
N ASP A 330 71.12 46.76 5.37
CA ASP A 330 72.56 46.52 5.46
C ASP A 330 72.84 45.00 5.54
N ALA A 331 72.02 44.22 6.26
CA ALA A 331 72.13 42.76 6.31
C ALA A 331 71.73 42.03 5.01
N ARG A 332 70.90 42.61 4.14
CA ARG A 332 70.58 42.03 2.81
C ARG A 332 71.60 42.40 1.75
N ASP A 333 72.20 43.57 1.87
CA ASP A 333 73.25 44.03 0.96
C ASP A 333 74.58 43.28 1.21
N GLU A 334 74.81 42.75 2.42
CA GLU A 334 75.95 41.86 2.73
C GLU A 334 75.80 40.40 2.21
N GLU A 335 74.59 39.90 1.97
CA GLU A 335 74.36 38.55 1.39
C GLU A 335 74.44 38.51 -0.15
N GLY A 336 74.49 39.68 -0.82
CA GLY A 336 74.39 39.80 -2.28
C GLY A 336 75.70 39.68 -3.06
N ASP A 337 76.86 39.59 -2.41
CA ASP A 337 78.19 39.70 -3.05
C ASP A 337 79.01 38.39 -3.08
N ILE A 338 78.35 37.23 -2.93
CA ILE A 338 78.96 35.92 -3.20
C ILE A 338 78.84 35.64 -4.71
N LYS A 339 79.85 36.07 -5.47
CA LYS A 339 80.07 35.61 -6.86
C LYS A 339 80.23 34.09 -6.88
N MET A 340 79.36 33.39 -7.61
CA MET A 340 79.58 32.00 -7.98
C MET A 340 80.64 31.96 -9.10
N GLU A 341 81.85 31.51 -8.78
CA GLU A 341 82.81 30.98 -9.74
C GLU A 341 82.79 29.44 -9.65
N ASP A 342 82.45 28.84 -10.80
CA ASP A 342 82.45 27.43 -11.25
C ASP A 342 81.80 26.30 -10.43
#